data_AF-A0A960MWF9-F1
#
_entry.id   AF-A0A960MWF9-F1
#
_cell.length_a   1.000
_cell.length_b   1.000
_cell.length_c   1.000
_cell.angle_alpha   90.00
_cell.angle_beta   90.00
_cell.angle_gamma   90.00
#
_symmetry.space_group_name_H-M   'P 1'
#
loop_
_entity.id
_entity.type
_entity.pdbx_description
1 polymer ?
#
loop_
_entity_poly.entity_id
_entity_poly.type
_entity_poly.pdbx_seq_one_letter_code
_entity_poly.pdbx_strand_id
1 'polypeptide(L)'
;DRAAFSKPIALRAGGAMVLEVLVVRRDGFDGEIELAMDGLPAGVSASGLKIPAGKSVGHIVVSADPKAKRADALAKISGRATIDGKPVTRPCRLASMEWPVKDAKQEIPSPRLYDDVPVSVTDAEPSPLTITAAENKVWEAKAGETLKIPLKAEWRGDFSGTSIKLKAYGSGFEGMKEFEVPVKTTAAEAVLDLAALKTPPGDYTIALYGSAVAKYSYNPEAVKAAEEAKKKAEAEAAAAAEEAKKLAADAANAPADQKPKMTAAAKEATEKQKEAEAVMAKADKEVKAATAAAAPKDIVDIYVSAPICVSVKPADAAVATNEKK
;
A
#
# COMPACT_ATOMS: atom_id res chain seq x y z
N ASP A 1 -4.69 -1.54 13.54
CA ASP A 1 -5.89 -1.32 12.73
C ASP A 1 -5.45 -0.90 11.33
N ARG A 2 -5.72 -1.71 10.29
CA ARG A 2 -5.39 -1.39 8.88
C ARG A 2 -6.60 -0.80 8.14
N ALA A 3 -7.71 -0.50 8.82
CA ALA A 3 -8.87 0.17 8.23
C ALA A 3 -8.85 1.69 8.43
N ALA A 4 -7.80 2.27 9.02
CA ALA A 4 -7.70 3.71 9.21
C ALA A 4 -7.36 4.45 7.91
N PHE A 5 -8.01 5.58 7.66
CA PHE A 5 -7.64 6.51 6.57
C PHE A 5 -6.35 7.29 6.89
N SER A 6 -6.02 7.42 8.18
CA SER A 6 -4.73 8.00 8.62
C SER A 6 -3.68 6.89 8.71
N LYS A 7 -2.92 6.69 7.64
CA LYS A 7 -1.77 5.77 7.57
C LYS A 7 -0.54 6.52 7.07
N PRO A 8 0.68 6.07 7.41
CA PRO A 8 1.86 6.46 6.66
C PRO A 8 1.66 6.20 5.17
N ILE A 9 2.25 7.02 4.31
CA ILE A 9 2.19 6.83 2.85
C ILE A 9 3.17 5.71 2.47
N ALA A 10 2.82 4.49 2.83
CA ALA A 10 3.57 3.27 2.57
C ALA A 10 2.76 2.41 1.60
N LEU A 11 3.20 2.41 0.34
CA LEU A 11 2.56 1.72 -0.76
C LEU A 11 3.17 0.34 -0.94
N ARG A 12 2.31 -0.62 -1.30
CA ARG A 12 2.75 -1.85 -1.96
C ARG A 12 2.82 -1.60 -3.46
N ALA A 13 3.74 -2.24 -4.16
CA ALA A 13 3.75 -2.22 -5.63
C ALA A 13 2.36 -2.62 -6.17
N GLY A 14 1.80 -1.82 -7.07
CA GLY A 14 0.46 -2.01 -7.62
C GLY A 14 -0.69 -1.60 -6.69
N GLY A 15 -0.39 -0.96 -5.55
CA GLY A 15 -1.37 -0.38 -4.64
C GLY A 15 -1.53 1.13 -4.87
N ALA A 16 -2.65 1.67 -4.39
CA ALA A 16 -2.91 3.10 -4.36
C ALA A 16 -3.51 3.49 -3.01
N MET A 17 -3.42 4.78 -2.68
CA MET A 17 -4.15 5.39 -1.57
C MET A 17 -4.60 6.80 -1.95
N VAL A 18 -5.57 7.31 -1.19
CA VAL A 18 -6.05 8.69 -1.34
C VAL A 18 -5.67 9.49 -0.12
N LEU A 19 -5.08 10.66 -0.35
CA LEU A 19 -4.88 11.70 0.65
C LEU A 19 -5.97 12.73 0.49
N GLU A 20 -6.66 13.03 1.58
CA GLU A 20 -7.58 14.16 1.65
C GLU A 20 -6.79 15.44 1.95
N VAL A 21 -6.99 16.47 1.14
CA VAL A 21 -6.36 17.77 1.31
C VAL A 21 -7.42 18.79 1.65
N LEU A 22 -7.31 19.37 2.86
CA LEU A 22 -8.21 20.40 3.33
C LEU A 22 -7.61 21.78 3.09
N VAL A 23 -8.46 22.71 2.67
CA VAL A 23 -8.12 24.13 2.58
C VAL A 23 -8.98 24.97 3.52
N VAL A 24 -8.34 25.89 4.22
CA VAL A 24 -9.01 26.98 4.93
C VAL A 24 -9.03 28.20 4.01
N ARG A 25 -10.19 28.49 3.42
CA ARG A 25 -10.42 29.68 2.61
C ARG A 25 -10.64 30.89 3.53
N ARG A 26 -10.00 32.02 3.21
CA ARG A 26 -10.08 33.27 3.98
C ARG A 26 -10.38 34.44 3.06
N ASP A 27 -10.92 35.50 3.64
CA ASP A 27 -11.11 36.81 2.98
C ASP A 27 -11.91 36.74 1.67
N GLY A 28 -12.86 35.80 1.60
CA GLY A 28 -13.72 35.59 0.43
C GLY A 28 -13.07 34.87 -0.75
N PHE A 29 -11.85 34.32 -0.60
CA PHE A 29 -11.21 33.56 -1.68
C PHE A 29 -11.97 32.26 -2.00
N ASP A 30 -12.53 32.18 -3.20
CA ASP A 30 -13.33 31.03 -3.65
C ASP A 30 -12.79 30.30 -4.89
N GLY A 31 -11.61 30.70 -5.39
CA GLY A 31 -11.03 30.13 -6.61
C GLY A 31 -10.63 28.66 -6.52
N GLU A 32 -10.46 28.01 -7.66
CA GLU A 32 -9.87 26.67 -7.75
C GLU A 32 -8.42 26.67 -7.26
N ILE A 33 -8.00 25.55 -6.66
CA ILE A 33 -6.63 25.34 -6.18
C ILE A 33 -6.09 24.09 -6.87
N GLU A 34 -5.06 24.26 -7.67
CA GLU A 34 -4.25 23.17 -8.21
C GLU A 34 -3.35 22.65 -7.09
N LEU A 35 -3.35 21.35 -6.85
CA LEU A 35 -2.46 20.68 -5.93
C LEU A 35 -1.26 20.14 -6.72
N ALA A 36 -0.13 19.96 -6.04
CA ALA A 36 1.03 19.27 -6.59
C ALA A 36 1.66 18.40 -5.50
N MET A 37 2.23 17.26 -5.88
CA MET A 37 3.01 16.41 -5.00
C MET A 37 4.30 16.01 -5.70
N ASP A 38 5.41 16.60 -5.27
CA ASP A 38 6.73 16.46 -5.88
C ASP A 38 7.66 15.61 -5.00
N GLY A 39 8.75 15.10 -5.58
CA GLY A 39 9.76 14.35 -4.85
C GLY A 39 9.32 12.93 -4.44
N LEU A 40 8.42 12.32 -5.21
CA LEU A 40 7.97 10.95 -4.99
C LEU A 40 9.09 9.94 -5.32
N PRO A 41 9.11 8.77 -4.65
CA PRO A 41 10.01 7.68 -5.00
C PRO A 41 9.81 7.20 -6.45
N ALA A 42 10.86 6.63 -7.05
CA ALA A 42 10.75 6.04 -8.39
C ALA A 42 9.65 4.97 -8.45
N GLY A 43 8.79 5.05 -9.46
CA GLY A 43 7.64 4.15 -9.62
C GLY A 43 6.42 4.55 -8.79
N VAL A 44 6.44 5.68 -8.08
CA VAL A 44 5.27 6.27 -7.40
C VAL A 44 4.85 7.55 -8.10
N SER A 45 3.54 7.76 -8.24
CA SER A 45 2.94 8.92 -8.89
C SER A 45 1.77 9.48 -8.07
N ALA A 46 1.40 10.74 -8.32
CA ALA A 46 0.26 11.39 -7.70
C ALA A 46 -0.67 12.02 -8.76
N SER A 47 -1.98 11.85 -8.59
CA SER A 47 -3.03 12.30 -9.53
C SER A 47 -4.23 12.87 -8.78
N GLY A 48 -5.20 13.45 -9.50
CA GLY A 48 -6.44 14.01 -8.93
C GLY A 48 -6.29 15.35 -8.22
N LEU A 49 -5.17 16.03 -8.49
CA LEU A 49 -4.60 17.12 -7.74
C LEU A 49 -5.36 18.46 -7.84
N LYS A 50 -6.66 18.53 -7.53
CA LYS A 50 -7.37 19.82 -7.46
C LYS A 50 -8.40 19.89 -6.35
N ILE A 51 -8.55 21.10 -5.80
CA ILE A 51 -9.68 21.50 -4.96
C ILE A 51 -10.52 22.48 -5.78
N PRO A 52 -11.72 22.09 -6.24
CA PRO A 52 -12.56 22.99 -7.05
C PRO A 52 -12.92 24.27 -6.32
N ALA A 53 -13.27 25.30 -7.09
CA ALA A 53 -13.85 26.53 -6.57
C ALA A 53 -15.06 26.23 -5.66
N GLY A 54 -15.23 26.96 -4.56
CA GLY A 54 -16.31 26.67 -3.60
C GLY A 54 -16.04 25.52 -2.63
N LYS A 55 -15.05 24.66 -2.89
CA LYS A 55 -14.83 23.45 -2.09
C LYS A 55 -13.68 23.62 -1.10
N SER A 56 -13.83 22.99 0.07
CA SER A 56 -12.81 22.97 1.13
C SER A 56 -11.97 21.70 1.16
N VAL A 57 -12.31 20.72 0.31
CA VAL A 57 -11.67 19.40 0.28
C VAL A 57 -11.37 19.03 -1.17
N GLY A 58 -10.15 18.52 -1.40
CA GLY A 58 -9.78 17.80 -2.60
C GLY A 58 -9.00 16.54 -2.25
N HIS A 59 -8.63 15.76 -3.26
CA HIS A 59 -8.04 14.45 -3.08
C HIS A 59 -6.75 14.33 -3.90
N ILE A 60 -5.72 13.71 -3.34
CA ILE A 60 -4.52 13.30 -4.07
C ILE A 60 -4.48 11.78 -4.08
N VAL A 61 -4.55 11.17 -5.26
CA VAL A 61 -4.42 9.73 -5.43
C VAL A 61 -2.94 9.40 -5.62
N VAL A 62 -2.31 8.78 -4.63
CA VAL A 62 -0.90 8.34 -4.71
C VAL A 62 -0.89 6.87 -5.09
N SER A 63 -0.24 6.53 -6.21
CA SER A 63 -0.25 5.19 -6.80
C SER A 63 1.16 4.68 -7.05
N ALA A 64 1.41 3.42 -6.73
CA ALA A 64 2.65 2.72 -7.05
C ALA A 64 2.45 1.83 -8.28
N ASP A 65 3.38 1.91 -9.23
CA ASP A 65 3.46 1.00 -10.37
C ASP A 65 3.54 -0.46 -9.87
N PRO A 66 2.90 -1.44 -10.53
CA PRO A 66 3.00 -2.86 -10.16
C PRO A 66 4.42 -3.42 -10.14
N LYS A 67 5.37 -2.77 -10.82
CA LYS A 67 6.80 -3.10 -10.88
C LYS A 67 7.68 -2.13 -10.10
N ALA A 68 7.09 -1.17 -9.37
CA ALA A 68 7.84 -0.24 -8.54
C ALA A 68 8.74 -1.01 -7.57
N LYS A 69 10.02 -0.63 -7.50
CA LYS A 69 11.00 -1.24 -6.60
C LYS A 69 10.98 -0.58 -5.23
N ARG A 70 11.43 -1.30 -4.20
CA ARG A 70 11.58 -0.73 -2.87
C ARG A 70 12.35 0.61 -2.93
N ALA A 71 11.70 1.67 -2.46
CA ALA A 71 12.26 3.01 -2.41
C ALA A 71 11.51 3.86 -1.38
N ASP A 72 12.14 4.92 -0.91
CA ASP A 72 11.54 5.94 -0.06
C ASP A 72 12.06 7.33 -0.42
N ALA A 73 11.26 8.36 -0.10
CA ALA A 73 11.59 9.76 -0.35
C ALA A 73 10.79 10.67 0.59
N LEU A 74 11.26 11.91 0.74
CA LEU A 74 10.52 12.99 1.40
C LEU A 74 9.85 13.85 0.32
N ALA A 75 8.57 13.60 0.10
CA ALA A 75 7.77 14.35 -0.86
C ALA A 75 7.38 15.72 -0.31
N LYS A 76 6.94 16.61 -1.20
CA LYS A 76 6.39 17.94 -0.87
C LYS A 76 5.03 18.09 -1.51
N ILE A 77 4.05 18.56 -0.75
CA ILE A 77 2.73 18.89 -1.28
C ILE A 77 2.60 20.42 -1.33
N SER A 78 2.06 20.95 -2.42
CA SER A 78 1.76 22.37 -2.54
C SER A 78 0.39 22.61 -3.15
N GLY A 79 -0.19 23.78 -2.88
CA GLY A 79 -1.40 24.28 -3.50
C GLY A 79 -1.11 25.60 -4.21
N ARG A 80 -1.54 25.72 -5.46
CA ARG A 80 -1.39 26.89 -6.32
C ARG A 80 -2.77 27.41 -6.72
N ALA A 81 -2.96 28.72 -6.60
CA ALA A 81 -4.17 29.39 -7.05
C ALA A 81 -3.84 30.78 -7.62
N THR A 82 -4.81 31.38 -8.30
CA THR A 82 -4.71 32.77 -8.79
C THR A 82 -5.46 33.70 -7.82
N ILE A 83 -4.76 34.69 -7.28
CA ILE A 83 -5.31 35.73 -6.40
C ILE A 83 -4.99 37.08 -7.04
N ASP A 84 -6.01 37.90 -7.30
CA ASP A 84 -5.89 39.21 -7.99
C ASP A 84 -5.08 39.14 -9.29
N GLY A 85 -5.31 38.09 -10.08
CA GLY A 85 -4.61 37.85 -11.35
C GLY A 85 -3.16 37.36 -11.21
N LYS A 86 -2.67 37.12 -9.99
CA LYS A 86 -1.30 36.63 -9.73
C LYS A 86 -1.31 35.20 -9.22
N PRO A 87 -0.43 34.32 -9.72
CA PRO A 87 -0.28 32.98 -9.16
C PRO A 87 0.36 33.06 -7.76
N VAL A 88 -0.26 32.38 -6.79
CA VAL A 88 0.21 32.24 -5.42
C VAL A 88 0.29 30.76 -5.09
N THR A 89 1.45 30.34 -4.59
CA THR A 89 1.68 28.95 -4.15
C THR A 89 1.90 28.91 -2.65
N ARG A 90 1.29 27.93 -1.99
CA ARG A 90 1.48 27.65 -0.55
C ARG A 90 1.86 26.19 -0.32
N PRO A 91 2.76 25.90 0.64
CA PRO A 91 3.02 24.54 1.06
C PRO A 91 1.77 23.94 1.72
N CYS A 92 1.51 22.67 1.45
CA CYS A 92 0.52 21.86 2.15
C CYS A 92 1.26 20.97 3.15
N ARG A 93 0.93 21.12 4.44
CA ARG A 93 1.54 20.34 5.51
C ARG A 93 0.70 19.11 5.81
N LEU A 94 1.36 17.97 6.02
CA LEU A 94 0.67 16.75 6.45
C LEU A 94 0.25 16.90 7.91
N ALA A 95 -1.03 16.69 8.20
CA ALA A 95 -1.53 16.61 9.56
C ALA A 95 -1.52 15.16 10.04
N SER A 96 -1.05 14.91 11.26
CA SER A 96 -1.27 13.62 11.92
C SER A 96 -1.51 13.82 13.42
N MET A 97 -2.13 12.82 14.04
CA MET A 97 -2.49 12.86 15.46
C MET A 97 -1.32 12.35 16.30
N GLU A 98 -1.09 12.97 17.44
CA GLU A 98 -0.24 12.41 18.48
C GLU A 98 -0.89 11.14 19.05
N TRP A 99 -0.15 10.02 19.06
CA TRP A 99 -0.58 8.74 19.60
C TRP A 99 0.18 8.39 20.88
N PRO A 100 -0.42 7.64 21.83
CA PRO A 100 -1.79 7.11 21.76
C PRO A 100 -2.83 8.10 22.29
N VAL A 101 -4.00 8.15 21.64
CA VAL A 101 -5.24 8.67 22.25
C VAL A 101 -5.84 7.52 23.05
N LYS A 102 -5.80 7.59 24.39
CA LYS A 102 -6.17 6.47 25.26
C LYS A 102 -7.69 6.33 25.36
N ASP A 103 -8.41 7.45 25.39
CA ASP A 103 -9.87 7.49 25.36
C ASP A 103 -10.36 8.49 24.31
N ALA A 104 -10.63 8.00 23.10
CA ALA A 104 -11.11 8.81 21.98
C ALA A 104 -12.50 9.47 22.20
N LYS A 105 -13.21 9.13 23.28
CA LYS A 105 -14.49 9.75 23.64
C LYS A 105 -14.33 10.92 24.62
N GLN A 106 -13.22 10.98 25.37
CA GLN A 106 -13.00 11.99 26.40
C GLN A 106 -11.78 12.89 26.12
N GLU A 107 -10.82 12.41 25.33
CA GLU A 107 -9.62 13.15 24.97
C GLU A 107 -9.80 13.83 23.62
N ILE A 108 -9.47 15.12 23.55
CA ILE A 108 -9.30 15.81 22.27
C ILE A 108 -7.91 15.42 21.76
N PRO A 109 -7.81 14.75 20.59
CA PRO A 109 -6.51 14.41 20.02
C PRO A 109 -5.69 15.68 19.81
N SER A 110 -4.38 15.61 20.05
CA SER A 110 -3.44 16.69 19.75
C SER A 110 -2.95 16.52 18.30
N PRO A 111 -3.44 17.31 17.32
CA PRO A 111 -2.92 17.25 15.97
C PRO A 111 -1.56 17.96 15.91
N ARG A 112 -0.66 17.43 15.11
CA ARG A 112 0.58 18.09 14.71
C ARG A 112 0.68 18.17 13.20
N LEU A 113 1.31 19.24 12.73
CA LEU A 113 1.73 19.35 11.35
C LEU A 113 3.16 18.85 11.22
N TYR A 114 3.41 18.05 10.18
CA TYR A 114 4.73 17.63 9.77
C TYR A 114 5.25 18.56 8.68
N ASP A 115 6.55 18.84 8.71
CA ASP A 115 7.22 19.63 7.68
C ASP A 115 7.53 18.76 6.43
N ASP A 116 7.80 17.46 6.64
CA ASP A 116 8.10 16.50 5.58
C ASP A 116 6.95 15.49 5.36
N VAL A 117 6.83 15.01 4.12
CA VAL A 117 5.85 13.98 3.72
C VAL A 117 6.58 12.70 3.34
N PRO A 118 6.88 11.79 4.29
CA PRO A 118 7.57 10.54 3.96
C PRO A 118 6.67 9.63 3.12
N VAL A 119 7.19 9.24 1.96
CA VAL A 119 6.54 8.30 1.04
C VAL A 119 7.46 7.13 0.81
N SER A 120 6.93 5.91 0.91
CA SER A 120 7.67 4.69 0.65
C SER A 120 6.87 3.74 -0.21
N VAL A 121 7.58 2.91 -0.96
CA VAL A 121 7.03 1.79 -1.73
C VAL A 121 7.86 0.54 -1.47
N THR A 122 7.23 -0.63 -1.47
CA THR A 122 7.89 -1.93 -1.35
C THR A 122 7.43 -2.90 -2.43
N ASP A 123 8.37 -3.67 -2.98
CA ASP A 123 8.11 -4.83 -3.84
C ASP A 123 8.26 -6.18 -3.11
N ALA A 124 8.65 -6.17 -1.83
CA ALA A 124 8.72 -7.39 -1.01
C ALA A 124 7.33 -8.00 -0.76
N GLU A 125 6.28 -7.18 -0.78
CA GLU A 125 4.90 -7.63 -0.72
C GLU A 125 4.06 -6.79 -1.70
N PRO A 126 3.72 -7.31 -2.90
CA PRO A 126 2.87 -6.58 -3.83
C PRO A 126 1.45 -6.43 -3.28
N SER A 127 0.66 -5.48 -3.82
CA SER A 127 -0.71 -5.28 -3.36
C SER A 127 -1.55 -6.56 -3.52
N PRO A 128 -2.26 -7.03 -2.47
CA PRO A 128 -3.14 -8.20 -2.53
C PRO A 128 -4.26 -8.08 -3.58
N LEU A 129 -4.65 -6.85 -3.90
CA LEU A 129 -5.59 -6.52 -4.96
C LEU A 129 -5.15 -5.24 -5.66
N THR A 130 -5.13 -5.27 -6.99
CA THR A 130 -4.95 -4.10 -7.83
C THR A 130 -6.19 -3.93 -8.71
N ILE A 131 -6.78 -2.73 -8.69
CA ILE A 131 -7.93 -2.37 -9.53
C ILE A 131 -7.48 -1.28 -10.49
N THR A 132 -7.72 -1.47 -11.78
CA THR A 132 -7.37 -0.52 -12.86
C THR A 132 -8.52 -0.42 -13.84
N ALA A 133 -8.61 0.69 -14.60
CA ALA A 133 -9.41 0.68 -15.81
C ALA A 133 -8.79 -0.30 -16.82
N ALA A 134 -9.61 -0.98 -17.62
CA ALA A 134 -9.14 -1.97 -18.59
C ALA A 134 -8.22 -1.34 -19.66
N GLU A 135 -8.43 -0.06 -19.96
CA GLU A 135 -7.58 0.76 -20.83
C GLU A 135 -7.14 2.02 -20.09
N ASN A 136 -5.86 2.39 -20.23
CA ASN A 136 -5.34 3.64 -19.70
C ASN A 136 -5.57 4.78 -20.72
N LYS A 137 -6.77 5.35 -20.69
CA LYS A 137 -7.17 6.48 -21.53
C LYS A 137 -8.07 7.44 -20.75
N VAL A 138 -8.33 8.60 -21.35
CA VAL A 138 -9.40 9.49 -20.88
C VAL A 138 -10.74 8.93 -21.34
N TRP A 139 -11.62 8.64 -20.40
CA TRP A 139 -12.97 8.15 -20.68
C TRP A 139 -13.90 9.33 -20.91
N GLU A 140 -14.58 9.37 -22.05
CA GLU A 140 -15.39 10.52 -22.45
C GLU A 140 -16.88 10.17 -22.50
N ALA A 141 -17.73 11.10 -22.05
CA ALA A 141 -19.19 11.06 -22.21
C ALA A 141 -19.74 12.49 -22.17
N LYS A 142 -20.98 12.71 -22.66
CA LYS A 142 -21.63 14.01 -22.55
C LYS A 142 -22.28 14.18 -21.17
N ALA A 143 -22.40 15.42 -20.73
CA ALA A 143 -23.11 15.75 -19.50
C ALA A 143 -24.55 15.19 -19.56
N GLY A 144 -24.95 14.45 -18.52
CA GLY A 144 -26.25 13.79 -18.45
C GLY A 144 -26.30 12.37 -19.03
N GLU A 145 -25.24 11.86 -19.65
CA GLU A 145 -25.17 10.48 -20.12
C GLU A 145 -24.64 9.52 -19.05
N THR A 146 -24.84 8.22 -19.28
CA THR A 146 -24.22 7.18 -18.47
C THR A 146 -22.89 6.76 -19.10
N LEU A 147 -21.79 6.91 -18.36
CA LEU A 147 -20.46 6.45 -18.77
C LEU A 147 -20.14 5.10 -18.10
N LYS A 148 -19.82 4.10 -18.91
CA LYS A 148 -19.41 2.78 -18.47
C LYS A 148 -17.90 2.62 -18.60
N ILE A 149 -17.23 2.26 -17.51
CA ILE A 149 -15.78 2.07 -17.46
C ILE A 149 -15.49 0.61 -17.10
N PRO A 150 -15.04 -0.20 -18.07
CA PRO A 150 -14.55 -1.54 -17.81
C PRO A 150 -13.32 -1.48 -16.89
N LEU A 151 -13.32 -2.33 -15.87
CA LEU A 151 -12.27 -2.45 -14.87
C LEU A 151 -11.60 -3.82 -14.97
N LYS A 152 -10.31 -3.84 -14.66
CA LYS A 152 -9.53 -5.06 -14.43
C LYS A 152 -9.20 -5.17 -12.94
N ALA A 153 -9.45 -6.34 -12.37
CA ALA A 153 -9.10 -6.68 -11.00
C ALA A 153 -8.07 -7.82 -10.96
N GLU A 154 -6.93 -7.56 -10.32
CA GLU A 154 -5.85 -8.54 -10.16
C GLU A 154 -5.73 -8.95 -8.69
N TRP A 155 -6.18 -10.16 -8.39
CA TRP A 155 -6.17 -10.73 -7.04
C TRP A 155 -4.91 -11.55 -6.83
N ARG A 156 -4.12 -11.19 -5.81
CA ARG A 156 -2.90 -11.89 -5.39
C ARG A 156 -3.03 -12.46 -3.98
N GLY A 157 -3.85 -11.84 -3.14
CA GLY A 157 -4.15 -12.32 -1.80
C GLY A 157 -5.42 -13.16 -1.72
N ASP A 158 -5.59 -13.80 -0.57
CA ASP A 158 -6.83 -14.45 -0.18
C ASP A 158 -7.74 -13.45 0.55
N PHE A 159 -9.04 -13.53 0.26
CA PHE A 159 -10.05 -12.62 0.83
C PHE A 159 -11.19 -13.42 1.44
N SER A 160 -11.71 -12.92 2.56
CA SER A 160 -12.93 -13.42 3.18
C SER A 160 -14.13 -12.67 2.60
N GLY A 161 -15.27 -13.37 2.41
CA GLY A 161 -16.48 -12.82 1.79
C GLY A 161 -16.58 -13.09 0.29
N THR A 162 -17.69 -12.66 -0.32
CA THR A 162 -18.03 -12.95 -1.72
C THR A 162 -17.75 -11.79 -2.66
N SER A 163 -17.76 -10.55 -2.18
CA SER A 163 -17.59 -9.33 -2.98
C SER A 163 -17.00 -8.18 -2.17
N ILE A 164 -16.43 -7.20 -2.87
CA ILE A 164 -16.02 -5.90 -2.33
C ILE A 164 -16.96 -4.83 -2.88
N LYS A 165 -17.51 -3.99 -2.00
CA LYS A 165 -18.30 -2.82 -2.38
C LYS A 165 -17.40 -1.63 -2.65
N LEU A 166 -17.50 -1.07 -3.85
CA LEU A 166 -16.70 0.08 -4.26
C LEU A 166 -17.53 1.36 -4.33
N LYS A 167 -16.96 2.44 -3.81
CA LYS A 167 -17.41 3.83 -3.92
C LYS A 167 -16.36 4.64 -4.68
N ALA A 168 -16.63 5.91 -4.95
CA ALA A 168 -15.71 6.79 -5.67
C ALA A 168 -15.20 7.95 -4.79
N TYR A 169 -13.91 8.19 -4.88
CA TYR A 169 -13.29 9.48 -4.62
C TYR A 169 -13.23 10.31 -5.91
N GLY A 170 -13.25 11.63 -5.77
CA GLY A 170 -13.15 12.59 -6.87
C GLY A 170 -14.32 13.56 -6.85
N SER A 171 -14.04 14.84 -7.07
CA SER A 171 -15.06 15.87 -6.93
C SER A 171 -16.16 15.72 -7.98
N GLY A 172 -17.42 15.68 -7.53
CA GLY A 172 -18.57 15.45 -8.39
C GLY A 172 -18.95 13.98 -8.56
N PHE A 173 -18.23 13.06 -7.92
CA PHE A 173 -18.46 11.61 -7.99
C PHE A 173 -18.67 10.97 -6.60
N GLU A 174 -18.65 11.74 -5.52
CA GLU A 174 -18.83 11.25 -4.14
C GLU A 174 -20.19 10.56 -3.93
N GLY A 175 -21.20 10.96 -4.72
CA GLY A 175 -22.54 10.38 -4.72
C GLY A 175 -22.72 9.18 -5.65
N MET A 176 -21.64 8.65 -6.26
CA MET A 176 -21.73 7.48 -7.14
C MET A 176 -22.31 6.29 -6.37
N LYS A 177 -23.33 5.63 -6.96
CA LYS A 177 -23.92 4.43 -6.36
C LYS A 177 -22.85 3.36 -6.19
N GLU A 178 -22.79 2.77 -5.00
CA GLU A 178 -21.86 1.67 -4.74
C GLU A 178 -22.19 0.47 -5.63
N PHE A 179 -21.16 -0.24 -6.08
CA PHE A 179 -21.31 -1.47 -6.85
C PHE A 179 -20.38 -2.55 -6.30
N GLU A 180 -20.74 -3.81 -6.57
CA GLU A 180 -20.00 -4.95 -6.05
C GLU A 180 -19.03 -5.52 -7.09
N VAL A 181 -17.82 -5.82 -6.63
CA VAL A 181 -16.82 -6.58 -7.38
C VAL A 181 -16.65 -7.93 -6.70
N PRO A 182 -17.14 -9.03 -7.31
CA PRO A 182 -16.98 -10.37 -6.74
C PRO A 182 -15.51 -10.75 -6.56
N VAL A 183 -15.20 -11.41 -5.45
CA VAL A 183 -13.84 -11.90 -5.15
C VAL A 183 -13.41 -12.90 -6.24
N LYS A 184 -12.17 -12.78 -6.72
CA LYS A 184 -11.58 -13.53 -7.86
C LYS A 184 -12.11 -13.21 -9.25
N THR A 185 -13.03 -12.24 -9.42
CA THR A 185 -13.37 -11.76 -10.77
C THR A 185 -12.17 -11.04 -11.41
N THR A 186 -11.95 -11.21 -12.69
CA THR A 186 -10.90 -10.47 -13.42
C THR A 186 -11.40 -9.19 -14.05
N ALA A 187 -12.73 -9.06 -14.19
CA ALA A 187 -13.39 -7.94 -14.83
C ALA A 187 -14.58 -7.44 -14.00
N ALA A 188 -14.80 -6.13 -14.04
CA ALA A 188 -15.99 -5.46 -13.51
C ALA A 188 -16.32 -4.24 -14.38
N GLU A 189 -17.46 -3.60 -14.16
CA GLU A 189 -17.86 -2.37 -14.85
C GLU A 189 -18.27 -1.33 -13.81
N ALA A 190 -17.62 -0.17 -13.82
CA ALA A 190 -18.08 1.00 -13.10
C ALA A 190 -19.07 1.78 -13.98
N VAL A 191 -20.25 2.08 -13.44
CA VAL A 191 -21.30 2.83 -14.14
C VAL A 191 -21.44 4.20 -13.49
N LEU A 192 -21.06 5.24 -14.23
CA LEU A 192 -21.15 6.63 -13.82
C LEU A 192 -22.38 7.26 -14.46
N ASP A 193 -23.43 7.46 -13.68
CA ASP A 193 -24.65 8.15 -14.11
C ASP A 193 -24.46 9.67 -13.95
N LEU A 194 -24.00 10.34 -15.02
CA LEU A 194 -23.66 11.77 -14.96
C LEU A 194 -24.90 12.66 -14.80
N ALA A 195 -26.09 12.18 -15.17
CA ALA A 195 -27.35 12.88 -14.91
C ALA A 195 -27.69 12.87 -13.41
N ALA A 196 -27.64 11.70 -12.78
CA ALA A 196 -27.89 11.56 -11.35
C ALA A 196 -26.85 12.31 -10.51
N LEU A 197 -25.58 12.30 -10.94
CA LEU A 197 -24.47 13.01 -10.30
C LEU A 197 -24.47 14.51 -10.56
N LYS A 198 -25.22 14.99 -11.56
CA LYS A 198 -25.23 16.40 -12.02
C LYS A 198 -23.82 16.91 -12.31
N THR A 199 -22.99 16.07 -12.91
CA THR A 199 -21.58 16.37 -13.17
C THR A 199 -21.46 17.41 -14.30
N PRO A 200 -20.90 18.60 -14.04
CA PRO A 200 -20.75 19.61 -15.08
C PRO A 200 -19.68 19.20 -16.12
N PRO A 201 -19.67 19.79 -17.32
CA PRO A 201 -18.60 19.58 -18.27
C PRO A 201 -17.23 19.93 -17.69
N GLY A 202 -16.23 19.12 -18.00
CA GLY A 202 -14.86 19.31 -17.53
C GLY A 202 -14.09 17.99 -17.40
N ASP A 203 -12.83 18.13 -17.01
CA ASP A 203 -11.93 17.00 -16.80
C ASP A 203 -11.85 16.65 -15.31
N TYR A 204 -11.91 15.35 -15.04
CA TYR A 204 -11.97 14.77 -13.71
C TYR A 204 -10.98 13.63 -13.59
N THR A 205 -10.47 13.45 -12.38
CA THR A 205 -9.79 12.23 -11.98
C THR A 205 -10.55 11.65 -10.80
N ILE A 206 -10.89 10.38 -10.90
CA ILE A 206 -11.56 9.62 -9.84
C ILE A 206 -10.70 8.44 -9.43
N ALA A 207 -10.96 7.92 -8.23
CA ALA A 207 -10.43 6.63 -7.79
C ALA A 207 -11.53 5.86 -7.08
N LEU A 208 -11.62 4.57 -7.35
CA LEU A 208 -12.60 3.68 -6.72
C LEU A 208 -12.00 3.12 -5.44
N TYR A 209 -12.78 2.99 -4.38
CA TYR A 209 -12.29 2.46 -3.12
C TYR A 209 -13.32 1.60 -2.39
N GLY A 210 -12.83 0.63 -1.64
CA GLY A 210 -13.66 -0.24 -0.80
C GLY A 210 -12.83 -0.94 0.26
N SER A 211 -13.49 -1.34 1.35
CA SER A 211 -12.87 -2.15 2.41
C SER A 211 -13.10 -3.63 2.15
N ALA A 212 -12.10 -4.46 2.46
CA ALA A 212 -12.21 -5.91 2.37
C ALA A 212 -11.42 -6.59 3.49
N VAL A 213 -11.87 -7.79 3.86
CA VAL A 213 -11.15 -8.65 4.80
C VAL A 213 -10.18 -9.53 4.00
N ALA A 214 -8.88 -9.27 4.13
CA ALA A 214 -7.84 -10.04 3.48
C ALA A 214 -7.13 -10.96 4.50
N LYS A 215 -6.75 -12.17 4.08
CA LYS A 215 -5.88 -13.05 4.84
C LYS A 215 -4.43 -12.63 4.59
N TYR A 216 -3.81 -12.10 5.64
CA TYR A 216 -2.45 -11.59 5.58
C TYR A 216 -1.48 -12.49 6.35
N SER A 217 -0.34 -12.77 5.73
CA SER A 217 0.77 -13.53 6.32
C SER A 217 2.02 -12.65 6.30
N TYR A 218 2.62 -12.38 7.46
CA TYR A 218 3.81 -11.53 7.54
C TYR A 218 5.05 -12.30 7.10
N ASN A 219 5.74 -11.78 6.07
CA ASN A 219 7.03 -12.26 5.58
C ASN A 219 7.15 -13.81 5.50
N PRO A 220 6.33 -14.47 4.66
CA PRO A 220 6.37 -15.93 4.51
C PRO A 220 7.72 -16.44 3.98
N GLU A 221 8.50 -15.59 3.29
CA GLU A 221 9.84 -15.95 2.82
C GLU A 221 10.85 -16.13 3.95
N ALA A 222 10.67 -15.42 5.09
CA ALA A 222 11.51 -15.64 6.26
C ALA A 222 11.36 -17.05 6.85
N VAL A 223 10.19 -17.69 6.71
CA VAL A 223 10.00 -19.09 7.12
C VAL A 223 10.89 -19.99 6.28
N LYS A 224 10.87 -19.82 4.95
CA LYS A 224 11.71 -20.60 4.03
C LYS A 224 13.20 -20.41 4.33
N ALA A 225 13.64 -19.16 4.50
CA ALA A 225 15.03 -18.86 4.83
C ALA A 225 15.45 -19.47 6.18
N ALA A 226 14.58 -19.44 7.19
CA ALA A 226 14.84 -20.05 8.49
C ALA A 226 14.90 -21.58 8.40
N GLU A 227 14.03 -22.22 7.62
CA GLU A 227 14.05 -23.66 7.38
C GLU A 227 15.33 -24.11 6.66
N GLU A 228 15.79 -23.35 5.66
CA GLU A 228 17.06 -23.59 4.98
C GLU A 228 18.26 -23.44 5.93
N ALA A 229 18.28 -22.38 6.74
CA ALA A 229 19.31 -22.16 7.75
C ALA A 229 19.34 -23.28 8.80
N LYS A 230 18.17 -23.74 9.26
CA LYS A 230 18.04 -24.88 10.16
C LYS A 230 18.60 -26.15 9.54
N LYS A 231 18.26 -26.47 8.29
CA LYS A 231 18.77 -27.66 7.59
C LYS A 231 20.30 -27.64 7.49
N LYS A 232 20.89 -26.46 7.23
CA LYS A 232 22.34 -26.29 7.22
C LYS A 232 22.95 -26.51 8.62
N ALA A 233 22.35 -25.93 9.66
CA ALA A 233 22.82 -26.09 11.03
C ALA A 233 22.72 -27.53 11.55
N GLU A 234 21.66 -28.27 11.19
CA GLU A 234 21.50 -29.70 11.51
C GLU A 234 22.62 -30.53 10.86
N ALA A 235 22.97 -30.25 9.60
CA ALA A 235 24.05 -30.95 8.90
C ALA A 235 25.42 -30.65 9.53
N GLU A 236 25.69 -29.40 9.90
CA GLU A 236 26.93 -29.00 10.57
C GLU A 236 27.04 -29.61 11.97
N ALA A 237 25.96 -29.61 12.75
CA ALA A 237 25.92 -30.26 14.06
C ALA A 237 26.13 -31.78 13.96
N ALA A 238 25.53 -32.44 12.97
CA ALA A 238 25.75 -33.86 12.72
C ALA A 238 27.21 -34.16 12.33
N ALA A 239 27.80 -33.35 11.45
CA ALA A 239 29.20 -33.50 11.05
C ALA A 239 30.16 -33.27 12.23
N ALA A 240 29.93 -32.24 13.04
CA ALA A 240 30.73 -31.95 14.22
C ALA A 240 30.59 -33.05 15.29
N ALA A 241 29.40 -33.63 15.47
CA ALA A 241 29.19 -34.76 16.37
C ALA A 241 29.94 -36.02 15.91
N GLU A 242 29.94 -36.33 14.61
CA GLU A 242 30.70 -37.46 14.07
C GLU A 242 32.22 -37.25 14.18
N GLU A 243 32.71 -36.03 13.91
CA GLU A 243 34.12 -35.68 14.09
C GLU A 243 34.56 -35.76 15.55
N ALA A 244 33.75 -35.24 16.49
CA ALA A 244 34.01 -35.33 17.92
C ALA A 244 34.05 -36.79 18.41
N LYS A 245 33.11 -37.63 17.97
CA LYS A 245 33.12 -39.08 18.29
C LYS A 245 34.38 -39.75 17.77
N LYS A 246 34.78 -39.48 16.52
CA LYS A 246 35.98 -40.06 15.92
C LYS A 246 37.24 -39.65 16.67
N LEU A 247 37.43 -38.37 16.93
CA LEU A 247 38.61 -37.86 17.63
C LEU A 247 38.68 -38.30 19.09
N ALA A 248 37.53 -38.47 19.76
CA ALA A 248 37.47 -39.07 21.08
C ALA A 248 37.92 -40.54 21.09
N ALA A 249 37.49 -41.33 20.10
CA ALA A 249 37.93 -42.72 19.94
C ALA A 249 39.43 -42.82 19.61
N ASP A 250 39.94 -41.95 18.74
CA ASP A 250 41.36 -41.89 18.39
C ASP A 250 42.22 -41.51 19.62
N ALA A 251 41.77 -40.53 20.42
CA ALA A 251 42.46 -40.14 21.65
C ALA A 251 42.48 -41.25 22.71
N ALA A 252 41.42 -42.06 22.80
CA ALA A 252 41.35 -43.20 23.72
C ALA A 252 42.36 -44.31 23.35
N ASN A 253 42.63 -44.50 22.05
CA ASN A 253 43.51 -45.53 21.50
C ASN A 253 44.94 -45.03 21.20
N ALA A 254 45.26 -43.78 21.54
CA ALA A 254 46.51 -43.14 21.15
C ALA A 254 47.76 -43.69 21.90
N PRO A 255 48.91 -43.84 21.21
CA PRO A 255 50.21 -44.09 21.83
C PRO A 255 50.60 -43.03 22.86
N ALA A 256 51.40 -43.40 23.88
CA ALA A 256 51.70 -42.55 25.04
C ALA A 256 52.38 -41.20 24.67
N ASP A 257 53.18 -41.19 23.60
CA ASP A 257 53.87 -40.03 23.03
C ASP A 257 52.93 -39.06 22.28
N GLN A 258 51.79 -39.56 21.75
CA GLN A 258 50.82 -38.76 20.98
C GLN A 258 49.54 -38.43 21.76
N LYS A 259 49.31 -39.13 22.88
CA LYS A 259 48.13 -38.99 23.74
C LYS A 259 47.81 -37.55 24.16
N PRO A 260 48.77 -36.68 24.52
CA PRO A 260 48.48 -35.30 24.89
C PRO A 260 47.87 -34.50 23.72
N LYS A 261 48.42 -34.69 22.51
CA LYS A 261 47.98 -33.99 21.30
C LYS A 261 46.59 -34.46 20.86
N MET A 262 46.33 -35.76 20.85
CA MET A 262 45.01 -36.30 20.46
C MET A 262 43.93 -35.96 21.50
N THR A 263 44.27 -35.92 22.78
CA THR A 263 43.35 -35.46 23.84
C THR A 263 42.96 -33.99 23.67
N ALA A 264 43.91 -33.13 23.29
CA ALA A 264 43.61 -31.72 23.00
C ALA A 264 42.69 -31.56 21.78
N ALA A 265 42.95 -32.29 20.69
CA ALA A 265 42.12 -32.28 19.49
C ALA A 265 40.68 -32.78 19.77
N ALA A 266 40.52 -33.83 20.59
CA ALA A 266 39.21 -34.33 21.00
C ALA A 266 38.41 -33.31 21.83
N LYS A 267 39.08 -32.52 22.69
CA LYS A 267 38.44 -31.44 23.44
C LYS A 267 37.96 -30.31 22.53
N GLU A 268 38.80 -29.86 21.59
CA GLU A 268 38.44 -28.83 20.62
C GLU A 268 37.25 -29.27 19.74
N ALA A 269 37.23 -30.52 19.29
CA ALA A 269 36.12 -31.07 18.52
C ALA A 269 34.83 -31.17 19.35
N THR A 270 34.92 -31.48 20.64
CA THR A 270 33.78 -31.47 21.56
C THR A 270 33.24 -30.05 21.78
N GLU A 271 34.10 -29.04 21.84
CA GLU A 271 33.69 -27.63 21.90
C GLU A 271 32.98 -27.20 20.61
N LYS A 272 33.54 -27.53 19.44
CA LYS A 272 32.90 -27.29 18.13
C LYS A 272 31.55 -27.99 17.99
N GLN A 273 31.41 -29.21 18.50
CA GLN A 273 30.11 -29.91 18.55
C GLN A 273 29.09 -29.10 19.37
N LYS A 274 29.45 -28.64 20.57
CA LYS A 274 28.56 -27.84 21.43
C LYS A 274 28.16 -26.51 20.78
N GLU A 275 29.09 -25.84 20.10
CA GLU A 275 28.81 -24.62 19.35
C GLU A 275 27.82 -24.89 18.20
N ALA A 276 28.04 -25.95 17.43
CA ALA A 276 27.15 -26.34 16.33
C ALA A 276 25.75 -26.72 16.82
N GLU A 277 25.65 -27.45 17.94
CA GLU A 277 24.37 -27.77 18.60
C GLU A 277 23.65 -26.50 19.09
N ALA A 278 24.39 -25.50 19.60
CA ALA A 278 23.82 -24.21 20.00
C ALA A 278 23.30 -23.41 18.79
N VAL A 279 24.01 -23.44 17.66
CA VAL A 279 23.57 -22.84 16.39
C VAL A 279 22.31 -23.52 15.87
N MET A 280 22.26 -24.86 15.88
CA MET A 280 21.07 -25.64 15.53
C MET A 280 19.87 -25.28 16.42
N ALA A 281 20.07 -25.22 17.75
CA ALA A 281 19.01 -24.85 18.70
C ALA A 281 18.52 -23.41 18.50
N LYS A 282 19.39 -22.49 18.07
CA LYS A 282 19.01 -21.12 17.70
C LYS A 282 18.19 -21.11 16.40
N ALA A 283 18.63 -21.82 15.37
CA ALA A 283 17.89 -21.93 14.10
C ALA A 283 16.50 -22.55 14.30
N ASP A 284 16.37 -23.53 15.19
CA ASP A 284 15.07 -24.09 15.60
C ASP A 284 14.12 -23.04 16.20
N LYS A 285 14.64 -22.16 17.06
CA LYS A 285 13.86 -21.06 17.64
C LYS A 285 13.47 -20.03 16.58
N GLU A 286 14.37 -19.73 15.65
CA GLU A 286 14.11 -18.81 14.53
C GLU A 286 13.02 -19.33 13.61
N VAL A 287 13.02 -20.63 13.27
CA VAL A 287 11.92 -21.26 12.50
C VAL A 287 10.60 -21.11 13.26
N LYS A 288 10.55 -21.45 14.55
CA LYS A 288 9.32 -21.32 15.35
C LYS A 288 8.80 -19.88 15.40
N ALA A 289 9.71 -18.92 15.58
CA ALA A 289 9.36 -17.50 15.60
C ALA A 289 8.87 -17.01 14.24
N ALA A 290 9.55 -17.37 13.15
CA ALA A 290 9.16 -17.03 11.79
C ALA A 290 7.79 -17.62 11.44
N THR A 291 7.56 -18.89 11.73
CA THR A 291 6.27 -19.57 11.49
C THR A 291 5.13 -18.94 12.29
N ALA A 292 5.37 -18.61 13.56
CA ALA A 292 4.37 -17.94 14.39
C ALA A 292 4.04 -16.52 13.87
N ALA A 293 5.05 -15.79 13.38
CA ALA A 293 4.86 -14.46 12.80
C ALA A 293 4.13 -14.51 11.44
N ALA A 294 4.43 -15.52 10.61
CA ALA A 294 3.82 -15.72 9.30
C ALA A 294 2.43 -16.34 9.34
N ALA A 295 1.94 -16.77 10.52
CA ALA A 295 0.61 -17.34 10.68
C ALA A 295 -0.47 -16.39 10.07
N PRO A 296 -1.30 -16.88 9.12
CA PRO A 296 -2.29 -16.05 8.45
C PRO A 296 -3.30 -15.45 9.44
N LYS A 297 -3.62 -14.18 9.27
CA LYS A 297 -4.64 -13.47 10.06
C LYS A 297 -5.54 -12.65 9.16
N ASP A 298 -6.82 -12.60 9.51
CA ASP A 298 -7.77 -11.72 8.85
C ASP A 298 -7.46 -10.26 9.24
N ILE A 299 -7.30 -9.42 8.23
CA ILE A 299 -7.13 -7.97 8.38
C ILE A 299 -8.18 -7.26 7.54
N VAL A 300 -8.73 -6.17 8.06
CA VAL A 300 -9.50 -5.24 7.24
C VAL A 300 -8.52 -4.26 6.60
N ASP A 301 -8.54 -4.16 5.27
CA ASP A 301 -7.76 -3.16 4.54
C ASP A 301 -8.66 -2.42 3.53
N ILE A 302 -8.22 -1.22 3.14
CA ILE A 302 -8.89 -0.39 2.15
C ILE A 302 -8.10 -0.48 0.86
N TYR A 303 -8.78 -0.87 -0.21
CA TYR A 303 -8.21 -0.97 -1.55
C TYR A 303 -8.70 0.22 -2.36
N VAL A 304 -7.76 0.89 -3.03
CA VAL A 304 -8.02 2.01 -3.93
C VAL A 304 -7.56 1.60 -5.32
N SER A 305 -8.35 1.93 -6.35
CA SER A 305 -7.94 1.74 -7.75
C SER A 305 -6.83 2.71 -8.15
N ALA A 306 -6.13 2.38 -9.22
CA ALA A 306 -5.38 3.39 -9.96
C ALA A 306 -6.31 4.56 -10.37
N PRO A 307 -5.78 5.78 -10.53
CA PRO A 307 -6.57 6.93 -10.96
C PRO A 307 -7.19 6.70 -12.34
N ILE A 308 -8.44 7.11 -12.50
CA ILE A 308 -9.20 7.03 -13.74
C ILE A 308 -9.49 8.45 -14.23
N CYS A 309 -9.10 8.76 -15.45
CA CYS A 309 -9.34 10.07 -16.06
C CYS A 309 -10.67 10.05 -16.81
N VAL A 310 -11.54 11.01 -16.51
CA VAL A 310 -12.87 11.17 -17.12
C VAL A 310 -13.00 12.58 -17.67
N SER A 311 -13.44 12.73 -18.91
CA SER A 311 -13.75 14.03 -19.53
C SER A 311 -15.25 14.07 -19.83
N VAL A 312 -15.97 14.94 -19.14
CA VAL A 312 -17.39 15.20 -19.42
C VAL A 312 -17.49 16.33 -20.44
N LYS A 313 -18.01 16.03 -21.63
CA LYS A 313 -18.24 17.02 -22.69
C LYS A 313 -19.58 17.74 -22.47
N PRO A 314 -19.76 18.97 -22.98
CA PRO A 314 -21.08 19.61 -23.00
C PRO A 314 -22.13 18.72 -23.67
N ALA A 315 -23.37 18.77 -23.18
CA ALA A 315 -24.50 18.19 -23.90
C ALA A 315 -24.69 18.92 -25.24
N ASP A 316 -25.19 18.23 -26.27
CA ASP A 316 -25.51 18.89 -27.53
C ASP A 316 -26.55 19.99 -27.25
N ALA A 317 -26.32 21.19 -27.81
CA ALA A 317 -27.33 22.22 -27.78
C ALA A 317 -28.59 21.67 -28.43
N ALA A 318 -29.72 21.67 -27.70
CA ALA A 318 -31.01 21.35 -28.29
C ALA A 318 -31.20 22.27 -29.50
N VAL A 319 -31.19 21.69 -30.70
CA VAL A 319 -31.57 22.40 -31.92
C VAL A 319 -33.03 22.78 -31.70
N ALA A 320 -33.26 24.04 -31.35
CA ALA A 320 -34.60 24.61 -31.31
C ALA A 320 -35.13 24.60 -32.74
N THR A 321 -35.83 23.53 -33.10
CA THR A 321 -36.70 23.51 -34.28
C THR A 321 -37.83 24.50 -34.01
N ASN A 322 -37.58 25.76 -34.34
CA ASN A 322 -38.61 26.76 -34.57
C ASN A 322 -39.35 26.40 -35.88
N GLU A 323 -40.15 25.34 -35.84
CA GLU A 323 -41.25 25.19 -36.79
C GLU A 323 -42.51 25.77 -36.16
N LYS A 324 -42.65 27.10 -36.29
CA LYS A 324 -43.97 27.73 -36.28
C LYS A 324 -44.60 27.46 -37.65
N LYS A 325 -45.69 26.72 -37.66
CA LYS A 325 -46.73 26.80 -38.68
C LYS A 325 -48.04 27.14 -38.01
#